data_AF-A0A519PKK4-F1
#
_entry.id   AF-A0A519PKK4-F1
#
_cell.length_a   1.000
_cell.length_b   1.000
_cell.length_c   1.000
_cell.angle_alpha   90.00
_cell.angle_beta   90.00
_cell.angle_gamma   90.00
#
_symmetry.space_group_name_H-M   'P 1'
#
loop_
_entity.id
_entity.type
_entity.pdbx_description
1 polymer ?
#
loop_
_entity_poly.entity_id
_entity_poly.type
_entity_poly.pdbx_seq_one_letter_code
_entity_poly.pdbx_strand_id
1 'polypeptide(L)'
;MVLSGLTLISRFMGLARDLVLTARLGASATIAADAYYTALAFPNLFRRIFAEGAFSSAFIPAYTKTLVGDGQAEADRIASDALATLAAATIGLTIAAQLAMPWLMYVINPGYASDPAKFKLAILLTQISMPYLPCMAIGALLSGVLNAHRRFIVTGIFPTILNLVMLAAVIPQTDPIRAAFAASVAIPIAGVLQAGLLWWGARRAGAKIMLRLPKLSPEIKALIALAIPGAIAASAVQINIFISGILASQVPGGRAWTEVAARLYQLPLGLIGVAVSVALLPRLSSAIQAKDHADAQAATDQAIIFSLALTAPAGAALAAMPFFLIDGLFTRGAFTVEDARQTGQILLQYGWGVPAFVLTRVLQPAFFARADTRAPMRFGIISVVVN
;
A
#
# COMPACT_ATOMS: atom_id res chain seq x y z
N MET A 1 -4.45 -21.59 6.38
CA MET A 1 -4.28 -22.17 5.03
C MET A 1 -5.10 -21.42 3.97
N VAL A 2 -6.42 -21.27 4.10
CA VAL A 2 -7.25 -20.56 3.10
C VAL A 2 -6.81 -19.10 2.85
N LEU A 3 -6.54 -18.33 3.92
CA LEU A 3 -6.07 -16.94 3.80
C LEU A 3 -4.70 -16.82 3.10
N SER A 4 -3.78 -17.74 3.41
CA SER A 4 -2.45 -17.82 2.80
C SER A 4 -2.54 -18.16 1.31
N GLY A 5 -3.42 -19.10 0.93
CA GLY A 5 -3.69 -19.44 -0.47
C GLY A 5 -4.32 -18.29 -1.26
N LEU A 6 -5.30 -17.59 -0.68
CA LEU A 6 -5.89 -16.39 -1.29
C LEU A 6 -4.85 -15.27 -1.49
N THR A 7 -3.92 -15.12 -0.55
CA THR A 7 -2.83 -14.14 -0.65
C THR A 7 -1.86 -14.48 -1.78
N LEU A 8 -1.52 -15.77 -1.96
CA LEU A 8 -0.69 -16.22 -3.08
C LEU A 8 -1.37 -15.93 -4.42
N ILE A 9 -2.65 -16.28 -4.57
CA ILE A 9 -3.42 -15.99 -5.79
C ILE A 9 -3.43 -14.48 -6.07
N SER A 10 -3.67 -13.66 -5.04
CA SER A 10 -3.65 -12.19 -5.18
C SER A 10 -2.29 -11.65 -5.64
N ARG A 11 -1.18 -12.23 -5.15
CA ARG A 11 0.18 -11.88 -5.57
C ARG A 11 0.45 -12.28 -7.03
N PHE A 12 0.04 -13.47 -7.46
CA PHE A 12 0.17 -13.89 -8.86
C PHE A 12 -0.67 -13.00 -9.79
N MET A 13 -1.90 -12.66 -9.39
CA MET A 13 -2.74 -11.73 -10.16
C MET A 13 -2.18 -10.32 -10.19
N GLY A 14 -1.57 -9.86 -9.10
CA GLY A 14 -0.86 -8.59 -9.06
C GLY A 14 0.32 -8.57 -10.04
N LEU A 15 1.11 -9.64 -10.08
CA LEU A 15 2.19 -9.80 -11.05
C LEU A 15 1.65 -9.81 -12.49
N ALA A 16 0.61 -10.59 -12.77
CA ALA A 16 -0.01 -10.64 -14.09
C ALA A 16 -0.51 -9.26 -14.55
N ARG A 17 -1.16 -8.51 -13.64
CA ARG A 17 -1.57 -7.11 -13.88
C ARG A 17 -0.36 -6.23 -14.20
N ASP A 18 0.71 -6.32 -13.44
CA ASP A 18 1.90 -5.49 -13.65
C ASP A 18 2.59 -5.81 -14.98
N LEU A 19 2.64 -7.08 -15.37
CA LEU A 19 3.15 -7.51 -16.68
C LEU A 19 2.33 -6.92 -17.83
N VAL A 20 0.99 -6.95 -17.72
CA VAL A 20 0.10 -6.38 -18.73
C VAL A 20 0.22 -4.85 -18.78
N LEU A 21 0.24 -4.18 -17.62
CA LEU A 21 0.40 -2.73 -17.55
C LEU A 21 1.74 -2.31 -18.17
N THR A 22 2.83 -2.95 -17.77
CA THR A 22 4.17 -2.65 -18.31
C THR A 22 4.21 -2.86 -19.82
N ALA A 23 3.65 -3.97 -20.32
CA ALA A 23 3.61 -4.26 -21.75
C ALA A 23 2.76 -3.28 -22.57
N ARG A 24 1.68 -2.73 -21.99
CA ARG A 24 0.77 -1.79 -22.69
C ARG A 24 1.18 -0.33 -22.56
N LEU A 25 1.63 0.08 -21.38
CA LEU A 25 2.00 1.47 -21.08
C LEU A 25 3.45 1.76 -21.47
N GLY A 26 4.34 0.76 -21.45
CA GLY A 26 5.77 0.93 -21.68
C GLY A 26 6.50 1.57 -20.51
N ALA A 27 7.62 2.25 -20.79
CA ALA A 27 8.30 3.10 -19.82
C ALA A 27 8.87 4.36 -20.48
N SER A 28 10.10 4.35 -21.00
CA SER A 28 10.75 5.58 -21.50
C SER A 28 10.27 6.02 -22.88
N ALA A 29 9.82 5.08 -23.71
CA ALA A 29 9.28 5.36 -25.04
C ALA A 29 7.91 6.08 -25.02
N THR A 30 7.25 6.18 -23.86
CA THR A 30 5.94 6.82 -23.73
C THR A 30 5.83 7.63 -22.44
N ILE A 31 4.99 8.66 -22.44
CA ILE A 31 4.66 9.41 -21.20
C ILE A 31 3.60 8.70 -20.34
N ALA A 32 2.99 7.63 -20.85
CA ALA A 32 1.78 7.03 -20.29
C ALA A 32 2.06 6.29 -18.97
N ALA A 33 3.14 5.51 -18.93
CA ALA A 33 3.51 4.73 -17.75
C ALA A 33 3.86 5.64 -16.56
N ASP A 34 4.71 6.64 -16.78
CA ASP A 34 5.09 7.62 -15.75
C ASP A 34 3.87 8.37 -15.22
N ALA A 35 2.99 8.86 -16.10
CA ALA A 35 1.76 9.55 -15.70
C ALA A 35 0.82 8.63 -14.89
N TYR A 36 0.65 7.37 -15.32
CA TYR A 36 -0.18 6.39 -14.62
C TYR A 36 0.39 6.00 -13.25
N TYR A 37 1.67 5.67 -13.16
CA TYR A 37 2.29 5.30 -11.88
C TYR A 37 2.35 6.49 -10.91
N THR A 38 2.40 7.71 -11.43
CA THR A 38 2.20 8.93 -10.64
C THR A 38 0.78 8.98 -10.09
N ALA A 39 -0.23 8.79 -10.95
CA ALA A 39 -1.64 8.76 -10.53
C ALA A 39 -1.93 7.67 -9.50
N LEU A 40 -1.34 6.48 -9.66
CA LEU A 40 -1.49 5.34 -8.75
C LEU A 40 -0.82 5.56 -7.37
N ALA A 41 0.19 6.43 -7.29
CA ALA A 41 0.88 6.72 -6.04
C ALA A 41 -0.06 7.35 -4.98
N PHE A 42 -1.02 8.17 -5.40
CA PHE A 42 -1.98 8.84 -4.51
C PHE A 42 -2.94 7.83 -3.85
N PRO A 43 -3.68 6.97 -4.59
CA PRO A 43 -4.40 5.82 -4.04
C PRO A 43 -3.60 5.01 -3.04
N ASN A 44 -2.34 4.68 -3.38
CA ASN A 44 -1.49 3.85 -2.54
C ASN A 44 -1.07 4.55 -1.25
N LEU A 45 -0.76 5.85 -1.31
CA LEU A 45 -0.51 6.67 -0.13
C LEU A 45 -1.69 6.58 0.84
N PHE A 46 -2.88 6.90 0.35
CA PHE A 46 -4.05 6.95 1.22
C PHE A 46 -4.46 5.56 1.72
N ARG A 47 -4.32 4.52 0.90
CA ARG A 47 -4.47 3.13 1.35
C ARG A 47 -3.60 2.83 2.56
N ARG A 48 -2.33 3.25 2.55
CA ARG A 48 -1.41 3.04 3.68
C ARG A 48 -1.82 3.84 4.90
N ILE A 49 -2.28 5.09 4.75
CA ILE A 49 -2.73 5.93 5.87
C ILE A 49 -4.03 5.40 6.51
N PHE A 50 -5.04 5.04 5.71
CA PHE A 50 -6.37 4.71 6.20
C PHE A 50 -6.58 3.21 6.46
N ALA A 51 -6.16 2.33 5.53
CA ALA A 51 -6.41 0.89 5.64
C ALA A 51 -5.39 0.20 6.55
N GLU A 52 -4.11 0.50 6.36
CA GLU A 52 -3.01 -0.07 7.15
C GLU A 52 -2.67 0.78 8.39
N GLY A 53 -3.06 2.06 8.38
CA GLY A 53 -2.64 3.03 9.39
C GLY A 53 -3.63 3.22 10.55
N ALA A 54 -3.54 4.41 11.14
CA ALA A 54 -4.03 4.68 12.49
C ALA A 54 -5.55 4.62 12.65
N PHE A 55 -6.30 4.86 11.57
CA PHE A 55 -7.76 4.76 11.62
C PHE A 55 -8.21 3.34 11.96
N SER A 56 -7.69 2.33 11.25
CA SER A 56 -8.02 0.91 11.52
C SER A 56 -7.62 0.49 12.93
N SER A 57 -6.45 0.92 13.42
CA SER A 57 -5.98 0.58 14.78
C SER A 57 -6.80 1.23 15.89
N ALA A 58 -7.40 2.39 15.65
CA ALA A 58 -8.26 3.08 16.60
C ALA A 58 -9.72 2.58 16.54
N PHE A 59 -10.24 2.41 15.32
CA PHE A 59 -11.63 2.03 15.09
C PHE A 59 -11.94 0.60 15.52
N ILE A 60 -11.09 -0.38 15.18
CA ILE A 60 -11.38 -1.80 15.46
C ILE A 60 -11.56 -2.06 16.95
N PRO A 61 -10.65 -1.64 17.86
CA PRO A 61 -10.84 -1.84 19.29
C PRO A 61 -12.06 -1.11 19.85
N ALA A 62 -12.32 0.12 19.38
CA ALA A 62 -13.49 0.88 19.81
C ALA A 62 -14.79 0.16 19.40
N TYR A 63 -14.89 -0.27 18.14
CA TYR A 63 -16.03 -1.01 17.63
C TYR A 63 -16.22 -2.35 18.36
N THR A 64 -15.15 -3.12 18.56
CA THR A 64 -15.21 -4.40 19.29
C THR A 64 -15.64 -4.21 20.75
N LYS A 65 -15.14 -3.16 21.43
CA LYS A 65 -15.53 -2.85 22.80
C LYS A 65 -17.03 -2.56 22.90
N THR A 66 -17.56 -1.70 22.02
CA THR A 66 -19.00 -1.40 21.97
C THR A 66 -19.82 -2.62 21.58
N LEU A 67 -19.34 -3.43 20.62
CA LEU A 67 -20.03 -4.65 20.21
C LEU A 67 -20.22 -5.65 21.36
N VAL A 68 -19.20 -5.79 22.22
CA VAL A 68 -19.24 -6.70 23.38
C VAL A 68 -19.98 -6.08 24.58
N GLY A 69 -19.79 -4.77 24.83
CA GLY A 69 -20.35 -4.10 26.01
C GLY A 69 -21.77 -3.58 25.82
N ASP A 70 -21.99 -2.78 24.77
CA ASP A 70 -23.22 -2.02 24.53
C ASP A 70 -24.15 -2.69 23.49
N GLY A 71 -23.67 -3.76 22.86
CA GLY A 71 -24.40 -4.61 21.92
C GLY A 71 -24.35 -4.15 20.45
N GLN A 72 -24.94 -4.97 19.58
CA GLN A 72 -24.87 -4.80 18.12
C GLN A 72 -25.45 -3.46 17.64
N ALA A 73 -26.58 -3.01 18.22
CA ALA A 73 -27.26 -1.81 17.76
C ALA A 73 -26.41 -0.54 17.95
N GLU A 74 -25.71 -0.45 19.08
CA GLU A 74 -24.84 0.69 19.37
C GLU A 74 -23.54 0.61 18.58
N ALA A 75 -22.99 -0.59 18.40
CA ALA A 75 -21.84 -0.79 17.51
C ALA A 75 -22.17 -0.36 16.06
N ASP A 76 -23.33 -0.77 15.54
CA ASP A 76 -23.81 -0.39 14.21
C ASP A 76 -24.04 1.12 14.09
N ARG A 77 -24.50 1.78 15.17
CA ARG A 77 -24.62 3.24 15.25
C ARG A 77 -23.25 3.91 15.09
N ILE A 78 -22.26 3.50 15.90
CA ILE A 78 -20.89 4.03 15.85
C ILE A 78 -20.27 3.78 14.48
N ALA A 79 -20.42 2.59 13.90
CA ALA A 79 -19.91 2.29 12.56
C ALA A 79 -20.58 3.15 11.47
N SER A 80 -21.89 3.40 11.58
CA SER A 80 -22.63 4.26 10.64
C SER A 80 -22.19 5.72 10.74
N ASP A 81 -22.03 6.24 11.96
CA ASP A 81 -21.59 7.62 12.20
C ASP A 81 -20.11 7.81 11.77
N ALA A 82 -19.27 6.80 12.01
CA ALA A 82 -17.89 6.76 11.54
C ALA A 82 -17.79 6.69 10.03
N LEU A 83 -18.60 5.84 9.38
CA LEU A 83 -18.65 5.72 7.92
C LEU A 83 -19.10 7.04 7.27
N ALA A 84 -20.16 7.66 7.79
CA ALA A 84 -20.65 8.95 7.30
C ALA A 84 -19.59 10.06 7.42
N THR A 85 -18.96 10.16 8.59
CA THR A 85 -17.93 11.18 8.86
C THR A 85 -16.69 10.96 8.00
N LEU A 86 -16.21 9.72 7.92
CA LEU A 86 -15.03 9.37 7.13
C LEU A 86 -15.28 9.56 5.63
N ALA A 87 -16.44 9.14 5.12
CA ALA A 87 -16.85 9.35 3.73
C ALA A 87 -16.94 10.85 3.42
N ALA A 88 -17.60 11.64 4.26
CA ALA A 88 -17.69 13.09 4.05
C ALA A 88 -16.31 13.77 4.03
N ALA A 89 -15.45 13.44 5.00
CA ALA A 89 -14.09 13.99 5.07
C ALA A 89 -13.24 13.62 3.86
N THR A 90 -13.30 12.35 3.43
CA THR A 90 -12.51 11.86 2.30
C THR A 90 -13.04 12.32 0.94
N ILE A 91 -14.36 12.48 0.79
CA ILE A 91 -14.96 13.14 -0.38
C ILE A 91 -14.54 14.60 -0.44
N GLY A 92 -14.62 15.34 0.68
CA GLY A 92 -14.17 16.73 0.75
C GLY A 92 -12.69 16.88 0.39
N LEU A 93 -11.83 16.02 0.93
CA LEU A 93 -10.41 15.96 0.58
C LEU A 93 -10.18 15.59 -0.90
N THR A 94 -10.98 14.67 -1.44
CA THR A 94 -10.91 14.28 -2.86
C THR A 94 -11.21 15.46 -3.76
N ILE A 95 -12.29 16.20 -3.50
CA ILE A 95 -12.68 17.38 -4.28
C ILE A 95 -11.61 18.45 -4.16
N ALA A 96 -11.18 18.77 -2.94
CA ALA A 96 -10.14 19.78 -2.70
C ALA A 96 -8.83 19.43 -3.44
N ALA A 97 -8.38 18.18 -3.36
CA ALA A 97 -7.17 17.73 -4.03
C ALA A 97 -7.33 17.63 -5.55
N GLN A 98 -8.50 17.28 -6.08
CA GLN A 98 -8.77 17.32 -7.53
C GLN A 98 -8.67 18.74 -8.08
N LEU A 99 -9.28 19.71 -7.40
CA LEU A 99 -9.18 21.12 -7.76
C LEU A 99 -7.74 21.61 -7.61
N ALA A 100 -7.06 21.20 -6.53
CA ALA A 100 -5.69 21.59 -6.25
C ALA A 100 -4.63 20.85 -7.08
N MET A 101 -5.03 19.83 -7.87
CA MET A 101 -4.11 18.87 -8.49
C MET A 101 -3.02 19.52 -9.37
N PRO A 102 -3.30 20.57 -10.17
CA PRO A 102 -2.26 21.23 -10.94
C PRO A 102 -1.14 21.79 -10.07
N TRP A 103 -1.46 22.43 -8.94
CA TRP A 103 -0.46 22.95 -7.99
C TRP A 103 0.23 21.83 -7.22
N LEU A 104 -0.52 20.80 -6.81
CA LEU A 104 0.07 19.63 -6.15
C LEU A 104 1.09 18.92 -7.05
N MET A 105 0.83 18.86 -8.36
CA MET A 105 1.74 18.22 -9.31
C MET A 105 3.08 18.95 -9.44
N TYR A 106 3.11 20.28 -9.31
CA TYR A 106 4.37 21.04 -9.27
C TYR A 106 5.23 20.71 -8.04
N VAL A 107 4.60 20.38 -6.92
CA VAL A 107 5.32 20.02 -5.69
C VAL A 107 5.79 18.57 -5.72
N ILE A 108 4.94 17.67 -6.23
CA ILE A 108 5.15 16.22 -6.11
C ILE A 108 5.96 15.66 -7.29
N ASN A 109 5.80 16.21 -8.49
CA ASN A 109 6.53 15.80 -9.69
C ASN A 109 7.00 17.03 -10.50
N PRO A 110 7.87 17.88 -9.93
CA PRO A 110 8.35 19.09 -10.60
C PRO A 110 9.03 18.78 -11.94
N GLY A 111 9.65 17.60 -12.10
CA GLY A 111 10.30 17.19 -13.34
C GLY A 111 9.35 17.03 -14.53
N TYR A 112 8.04 17.00 -14.32
CA TYR A 112 7.08 16.99 -15.42
C TYR A 112 6.79 18.40 -15.96
N ALA A 113 7.16 19.47 -15.25
CA ALA A 113 6.90 20.84 -15.71
C ALA A 113 7.60 21.18 -17.04
N SER A 114 8.69 20.50 -17.36
CA SER A 114 9.40 20.63 -18.65
C SER A 114 8.73 19.92 -19.82
N ASP A 115 7.75 19.04 -19.56
CA ASP A 115 6.96 18.32 -20.57
C ASP A 115 5.46 18.58 -20.37
N PRO A 116 4.89 19.57 -21.07
CA PRO A 116 3.48 19.95 -20.91
C PRO A 116 2.48 18.82 -21.18
N ALA A 117 2.81 17.89 -22.09
CA ALA A 117 1.93 16.77 -22.45
C ALA A 117 1.90 15.75 -21.30
N LYS A 118 3.08 15.37 -20.78
CA LYS A 118 3.21 14.50 -19.61
C LYS A 118 2.57 15.10 -18.37
N PHE A 119 2.78 16.39 -18.12
CA PHE A 119 2.20 17.10 -16.98
C PHE A 119 0.67 17.08 -17.01
N LYS A 120 0.07 17.43 -18.16
CA LYS A 120 -1.38 17.42 -18.34
C LYS A 120 -1.97 16.02 -18.19
N LEU A 121 -1.31 15.01 -18.75
CA LEU A 121 -1.74 13.62 -18.63
C LEU A 121 -1.68 13.16 -17.17
N ALA A 122 -0.57 13.41 -16.46
CA ALA A 122 -0.43 13.05 -15.05
C ALA A 122 -1.49 13.70 -14.16
N ILE A 123 -1.79 14.99 -14.37
CA ILE A 123 -2.86 15.69 -13.64
C ILE A 123 -4.19 14.99 -13.87
N LEU A 124 -4.56 14.76 -15.13
CA LEU A 124 -5.85 14.20 -15.50
C LEU A 124 -6.01 12.77 -14.98
N LEU A 125 -5.02 11.90 -15.17
CA LEU A 125 -5.05 10.53 -14.65
C LEU A 125 -5.13 10.51 -13.12
N THR A 126 -4.43 11.43 -12.44
CA THR A 126 -4.51 11.54 -10.99
C THR A 126 -5.90 11.99 -10.56
N GLN A 127 -6.47 13.02 -11.20
CA GLN A 127 -7.84 13.47 -10.92
C GLN A 127 -8.87 12.35 -11.11
N ILE A 128 -8.75 11.54 -12.17
CA ILE A 128 -9.61 10.37 -12.42
C ILE A 128 -9.44 9.30 -11.34
N SER A 129 -8.22 9.12 -10.82
CA SER A 129 -7.92 8.09 -9.82
C SER A 129 -8.34 8.49 -8.40
N MET A 130 -8.43 9.79 -8.10
CA MET A 130 -8.71 10.33 -6.77
C MET A 130 -10.03 9.87 -6.11
N PRO A 131 -11.16 9.68 -6.83
CA PRO A 131 -12.40 9.15 -6.25
C PRO A 131 -12.27 7.74 -5.64
N TYR A 132 -11.14 7.07 -5.83
CA TYR A 132 -10.81 5.84 -5.12
C TYR A 132 -10.57 6.06 -3.62
N LEU A 133 -10.15 7.26 -3.20
CA LEU A 133 -9.88 7.61 -1.80
C LEU A 133 -11.06 7.31 -0.86
N PRO A 134 -12.28 7.83 -1.08
CA PRO A 134 -13.42 7.53 -0.22
C PRO A 134 -13.76 6.04 -0.23
N CYS A 135 -13.64 5.37 -1.38
CA CYS A 135 -13.88 3.92 -1.48
C CYS A 135 -12.93 3.12 -0.59
N MET A 136 -11.65 3.52 -0.55
CA MET A 136 -10.64 2.89 0.29
C MET A 136 -10.87 3.13 1.78
N ALA A 137 -11.22 4.35 2.16
CA ALA A 137 -11.49 4.69 3.54
C ALA A 137 -12.74 3.94 4.06
N ILE A 138 -13.80 3.89 3.26
CA ILE A 138 -14.99 3.07 3.53
C ILE A 138 -14.62 1.59 3.61
N GLY A 139 -13.81 1.10 2.67
CA GLY A 139 -13.35 -0.30 2.66
C GLY A 139 -12.54 -0.68 3.90
N ALA A 140 -11.68 0.22 4.40
CA ALA A 140 -10.93 0.03 5.64
C ALA A 140 -11.87 -0.14 6.85
N LEU A 141 -12.85 0.75 7.00
CA LEU A 141 -13.85 0.68 8.06
C LEU A 141 -14.66 -0.61 8.01
N LEU A 142 -15.22 -0.94 6.83
CA LEU A 142 -16.02 -2.15 6.64
C LEU A 142 -15.20 -3.42 6.86
N SER A 143 -13.92 -3.42 6.48
CA SER A 143 -13.00 -4.52 6.77
C SER A 143 -12.78 -4.66 8.28
N GLY A 144 -12.66 -3.54 9.01
CA GLY A 144 -12.60 -3.54 10.47
C GLY A 144 -13.84 -4.18 11.12
N VAL A 145 -15.03 -3.82 10.65
CA VAL A 145 -16.30 -4.41 11.12
C VAL A 145 -16.36 -5.91 10.84
N LEU A 146 -16.01 -6.34 9.62
CA LEU A 146 -15.97 -7.75 9.24
C LEU A 146 -14.95 -8.56 10.06
N ASN A 147 -13.78 -7.99 10.32
CA ASN A 147 -12.75 -8.61 11.15
C ASN A 147 -13.24 -8.79 12.60
N ALA A 148 -13.95 -7.80 13.16
CA ALA A 148 -14.59 -7.92 14.48
C ALA A 148 -15.63 -9.06 14.52
N HIS A 149 -16.33 -9.31 13.40
CA HIS A 149 -17.25 -10.44 13.23
C HIS A 149 -16.56 -11.76 12.80
N ARG A 150 -15.23 -11.83 12.82
CA ARG A 150 -14.42 -13.00 12.42
C ARG A 150 -14.65 -13.45 10.97
N ARG A 151 -15.00 -12.54 10.06
CA ARG A 151 -15.24 -12.81 8.62
C ARG A 151 -14.06 -12.37 7.74
N PHE A 152 -12.96 -13.13 7.81
CA PHE A 152 -11.68 -12.77 7.18
C PHE A 152 -11.57 -13.05 5.65
N ILE A 153 -12.46 -13.87 5.09
CA ILE A 153 -12.37 -14.27 3.67
C ILE A 153 -12.70 -13.09 2.76
N VAL A 154 -13.77 -12.35 3.08
CA VAL A 154 -14.22 -11.20 2.28
C VAL A 154 -13.17 -10.09 2.29
N THR A 155 -12.51 -9.87 3.44
CA THR A 155 -11.42 -8.91 3.57
C THR A 155 -10.15 -9.35 2.84
N GLY A 156 -9.92 -10.67 2.69
CA GLY A 156 -8.80 -11.22 1.91
C GLY A 156 -8.97 -11.12 0.39
N ILE A 157 -10.21 -11.17 -0.14
CA ILE A 157 -10.48 -11.07 -1.59
C ILE A 157 -10.47 -9.61 -2.07
N PHE A 158 -10.69 -8.66 -1.17
CA PHE A 158 -10.75 -7.21 -1.44
C PHE A 158 -9.67 -6.69 -2.41
N PRO A 159 -8.35 -6.98 -2.25
CA PRO A 159 -7.33 -6.45 -3.15
C PRO A 159 -7.39 -7.02 -4.58
N THR A 160 -7.92 -8.23 -4.74
CA THR A 160 -7.95 -8.94 -6.03
C THR A 160 -8.91 -8.31 -7.02
N ILE A 161 -9.97 -7.64 -6.56
CA ILE A 161 -10.94 -6.94 -7.41
C ILE A 161 -10.24 -5.88 -8.25
N LEU A 162 -9.34 -5.08 -7.66
CA LEU A 162 -8.59 -4.05 -8.39
C LEU A 162 -7.80 -4.66 -9.54
N ASN A 163 -7.14 -5.79 -9.31
CA ASN A 163 -6.35 -6.47 -10.34
C ASN A 163 -7.24 -6.96 -11.50
N LEU A 164 -8.41 -7.53 -11.19
CA LEU A 164 -9.36 -8.01 -12.20
C LEU A 164 -9.92 -6.88 -13.07
N VAL A 165 -10.40 -5.81 -12.44
CA VAL A 165 -10.98 -4.67 -13.15
C VAL A 165 -9.92 -3.98 -14.01
N MET A 166 -8.70 -3.83 -13.49
CA MET A 166 -7.58 -3.29 -14.27
C MET A 166 -7.22 -4.16 -15.47
N LEU A 167 -7.09 -5.46 -15.27
CA LEU A 167 -6.80 -6.39 -16.38
C LEU A 167 -7.90 -6.31 -17.44
N ALA A 168 -9.17 -6.38 -17.05
CA ALA A 168 -10.30 -6.28 -17.97
C ALA A 168 -10.32 -4.95 -18.75
N ALA A 169 -9.93 -3.85 -18.12
CA ALA A 169 -9.89 -2.54 -18.76
C ALA A 169 -8.70 -2.35 -19.72
N VAL A 170 -7.52 -2.90 -19.37
CA VAL A 170 -6.25 -2.63 -20.05
C VAL A 170 -5.93 -3.65 -21.16
N ILE A 171 -6.27 -4.93 -20.99
CA ILE A 171 -6.03 -5.98 -22.00
C ILE A 171 -6.49 -5.58 -23.41
N PRO A 172 -7.70 -5.02 -23.62
CA PRO A 172 -8.18 -4.67 -24.96
C PRO A 172 -7.50 -3.43 -25.55
N GLN A 173 -6.73 -2.67 -24.77
CA GLN A 173 -6.10 -1.43 -25.24
C GLN A 173 -4.77 -1.73 -25.93
N THR A 174 -4.56 -1.14 -27.10
CA THR A 174 -3.30 -1.24 -27.85
C THR A 174 -2.48 0.05 -27.80
N ASP A 175 -3.14 1.19 -27.63
CA ASP A 175 -2.49 2.50 -27.48
C ASP A 175 -2.09 2.76 -26.01
N PRO A 176 -0.84 3.14 -25.71
CA PRO A 176 -0.35 3.36 -24.34
C PRO A 176 -1.14 4.41 -23.57
N ILE A 177 -1.55 5.50 -24.21
CA ILE A 177 -2.27 6.59 -23.54
C ILE A 177 -3.69 6.11 -23.19
N ARG A 178 -4.40 5.49 -24.13
CA ARG A 178 -5.72 4.88 -23.87
C ARG A 178 -5.64 3.79 -22.79
N ALA A 179 -4.58 2.98 -22.79
CA ALA A 179 -4.32 2.00 -21.75
C ALA A 179 -4.16 2.65 -20.36
N ALA A 180 -3.41 3.76 -20.27
CA ALA A 180 -3.26 4.52 -19.02
C ALA A 180 -4.57 5.16 -18.54
N PHE A 181 -5.40 5.67 -19.46
CA PHE A 181 -6.76 6.14 -19.14
C PHE A 181 -7.64 5.01 -18.63
N ALA A 182 -7.71 3.89 -19.36
CA ALA A 182 -8.50 2.72 -18.97
C ALA A 182 -8.06 2.18 -17.60
N ALA A 183 -6.75 2.11 -17.35
CA ALA A 183 -6.19 1.72 -16.06
C ALA A 183 -6.58 2.69 -14.95
N SER A 184 -6.56 4.01 -15.21
CA SER A 184 -6.90 5.04 -14.21
C SER A 184 -8.40 5.06 -13.90
N VAL A 185 -9.27 4.84 -14.90
CA VAL A 185 -10.72 4.69 -14.72
C VAL A 185 -11.07 3.39 -14.00
N ALA A 186 -10.30 2.32 -14.20
CA ALA A 186 -10.46 1.06 -13.49
C ALA A 186 -10.26 1.19 -11.97
N ILE A 187 -9.43 2.15 -11.51
CA ILE A 187 -9.16 2.38 -10.09
C ILE A 187 -10.47 2.73 -9.32
N PRO A 188 -11.19 3.83 -9.62
CA PRO A 188 -12.42 4.17 -8.89
C PRO A 188 -13.51 3.12 -9.08
N ILE A 189 -13.65 2.50 -10.28
CA ILE A 189 -14.60 1.41 -10.51
C ILE A 189 -14.32 0.24 -9.56
N ALA A 190 -13.06 -0.18 -9.47
CA ALA A 190 -12.65 -1.21 -8.52
C ALA A 190 -12.95 -0.81 -7.08
N GLY A 191 -12.72 0.45 -6.71
CA GLY A 191 -13.05 0.98 -5.39
C GLY A 191 -14.53 0.84 -5.03
N VAL A 192 -15.42 1.18 -5.97
CA VAL A 192 -16.86 1.03 -5.77
C VAL A 192 -17.25 -0.44 -5.62
N LEU A 193 -16.72 -1.32 -6.47
CA LEU A 193 -16.97 -2.77 -6.38
C LEU A 193 -16.44 -3.36 -5.06
N GLN A 194 -15.25 -2.93 -4.64
CA GLN A 194 -14.63 -3.30 -3.38
C GLN A 194 -15.47 -2.87 -2.17
N ALA A 195 -15.91 -1.62 -2.13
CA ALA A 195 -16.77 -1.10 -1.07
C ALA A 195 -18.13 -1.82 -1.06
N GLY A 196 -18.71 -2.08 -2.24
CA GLY A 196 -19.96 -2.83 -2.39
C GLY A 196 -19.85 -4.27 -1.87
N LEU A 197 -18.76 -4.99 -2.18
CA LEU A 197 -18.53 -6.35 -1.68
C LEU A 197 -18.41 -6.37 -0.14
N LEU A 198 -17.63 -5.46 0.43
CA LEU A 198 -17.44 -5.37 1.87
C LEU A 198 -18.74 -4.97 2.59
N TRP A 199 -19.51 -4.06 1.98
CA TRP A 199 -20.81 -3.64 2.51
C TRP A 199 -21.80 -4.81 2.54
N TRP A 200 -21.88 -5.57 1.44
CA TRP A 200 -22.67 -6.79 1.38
C TRP A 200 -22.22 -7.82 2.42
N GLY A 201 -20.91 -8.02 2.56
CA GLY A 201 -20.32 -8.89 3.56
C GLY A 201 -20.70 -8.48 4.98
N ALA A 202 -20.61 -7.19 5.31
CA ALA A 202 -20.93 -6.65 6.63
C ALA A 202 -22.42 -6.89 6.99
N ARG A 203 -23.32 -6.63 6.03
CA ARG A 203 -24.76 -6.94 6.19
C ARG A 203 -25.02 -8.43 6.41
N ARG A 204 -24.34 -9.30 5.65
CA ARG A 204 -24.42 -10.77 5.84
C ARG A 204 -23.85 -11.23 7.18
N ALA A 205 -22.94 -10.47 7.77
CA ALA A 205 -22.39 -10.75 9.10
C ALA A 205 -23.28 -10.27 10.25
N GLY A 206 -24.37 -9.54 9.96
CA GLY A 206 -25.31 -9.03 10.97
C GLY A 206 -25.16 -7.52 11.26
N ALA A 207 -24.12 -6.88 10.75
CA ALA A 207 -23.89 -5.44 10.95
C ALA A 207 -24.76 -4.60 10.00
N LYS A 208 -25.72 -3.86 10.57
CA LYS A 208 -26.64 -2.99 9.83
C LYS A 208 -26.10 -1.57 9.74
N ILE A 209 -25.06 -1.39 8.93
CA ILE A 209 -24.47 -0.07 8.68
C ILE A 209 -25.40 0.72 7.73
N MET A 210 -25.82 1.90 8.17
CA MET A 210 -26.69 2.80 7.42
C MET A 210 -25.95 4.06 7.01
N LEU A 211 -26.26 4.59 5.81
CA LEU A 211 -25.79 5.91 5.41
C LEU A 211 -26.51 6.95 6.27
N ARG A 212 -25.75 7.71 7.05
CA ARG A 212 -26.24 8.79 7.91
C ARG A 212 -25.60 10.10 7.51
N LEU A 213 -26.17 11.21 7.98
CA LEU A 213 -25.50 12.50 7.91
C LEU A 213 -24.28 12.48 8.85
N PRO A 214 -23.14 13.06 8.42
CA PRO A 214 -21.94 13.10 9.23
C PRO A 214 -22.21 13.86 10.54
N LYS A 215 -21.89 13.23 11.67
CA LYS A 215 -22.04 13.82 13.01
C LYS A 215 -20.75 13.60 13.79
N LEU A 216 -20.18 14.69 14.29
CA LEU A 216 -19.01 14.67 15.17
C LEU A 216 -19.44 14.36 16.61
N SER A 217 -19.87 13.13 16.85
CA SER A 217 -20.18 12.66 18.20
C SER A 217 -18.91 12.60 19.06
N PRO A 218 -19.04 12.58 20.40
CA PRO A 218 -17.88 12.45 21.30
C PRO A 218 -16.99 11.25 20.97
N GLU A 219 -17.60 10.12 20.58
CA GLU A 219 -16.88 8.89 20.20
C GLU A 219 -16.08 9.09 18.91
N ILE A 220 -16.67 9.75 17.92
CA ILE A 220 -15.98 10.07 16.65
C ILE A 220 -14.84 11.07 16.88
N LYS A 221 -15.05 12.08 17.74
CA LYS A 221 -13.97 13.02 18.12
C LYS A 221 -12.81 12.32 18.81
N ALA A 222 -13.11 11.39 19.73
CA ALA A 222 -12.09 10.58 20.39
C ALA A 222 -11.32 9.70 19.38
N LEU A 223 -12.03 9.10 18.42
CA LEU A 223 -11.41 8.32 17.35
C LEU A 223 -10.50 9.18 16.49
N ILE A 224 -10.94 10.36 16.07
CA ILE A 224 -10.13 11.31 15.29
C ILE A 224 -8.88 11.73 16.08
N ALA A 225 -9.02 12.06 17.37
CA ALA A 225 -7.91 12.44 18.23
C ALA A 225 -6.85 11.34 18.35
N LEU A 226 -7.27 10.06 18.30
CA LEU A 226 -6.37 8.91 18.30
C LEU A 226 -5.77 8.62 16.91
N ALA A 227 -6.55 8.82 15.84
CA ALA A 227 -6.14 8.52 14.48
C ALA A 227 -5.13 9.54 13.92
N ILE A 228 -5.25 10.84 14.25
CA ILE A 228 -4.37 11.90 13.71
C ILE A 228 -2.88 11.64 14.03
N PRO A 229 -2.47 11.42 15.30
CA PRO A 229 -1.06 11.20 15.62
C PRO A 229 -0.50 9.95 14.92
N GLY A 230 -1.27 8.86 14.86
CA GLY A 230 -0.83 7.65 14.18
C GLY A 230 -0.75 7.82 12.67
N ALA A 231 -1.63 8.62 12.06
CA ALA A 231 -1.58 8.93 10.62
C ALA A 231 -0.32 9.75 10.29
N ILE A 232 0.07 10.69 11.15
CA ILE A 232 1.34 11.44 11.02
C ILE A 232 2.53 10.50 11.13
N ALA A 233 2.54 9.60 12.11
CA ALA A 233 3.61 8.61 12.27
C ALA A 233 3.72 7.67 11.05
N ALA A 234 2.59 7.21 10.50
CA ALA A 234 2.56 6.39 9.30
C ALA A 234 3.03 7.16 8.05
N SER A 235 2.75 8.47 8.00
CA SER A 235 3.15 9.35 6.89
C SER A 235 4.65 9.60 6.84
N ALA A 236 5.35 9.55 7.98
CA ALA A 236 6.81 9.75 8.03
C ALA A 236 7.57 8.75 7.12
N VAL A 237 7.11 7.50 7.04
CA VAL A 237 7.71 6.47 6.17
C VAL A 237 7.42 6.75 4.69
N GLN A 238 6.34 7.47 4.39
CA GLN A 238 5.99 7.81 3.01
C GLN A 238 6.85 8.94 2.44
N ILE A 239 7.45 9.79 3.28
CA ILE A 239 8.30 10.90 2.83
C ILE A 239 9.39 10.41 1.86
N ASN A 240 10.05 9.28 2.17
CA ASN A 240 11.04 8.67 1.28
C ASN A 240 10.48 8.39 -0.11
N ILE A 241 9.27 7.84 -0.22
CA ILE A 241 8.67 7.48 -1.52
C ILE A 241 8.30 8.73 -2.31
N PHE A 242 7.93 9.82 -1.63
CA PHE A 242 7.71 11.11 -2.27
C PHE A 242 9.00 11.71 -2.80
N ILE A 243 10.07 11.73 -2.00
CA ILE A 243 11.38 12.22 -2.42
C ILE A 243 11.90 11.41 -3.62
N SER A 244 11.85 10.08 -3.53
CA SER A 244 12.21 9.21 -4.67
C SER A 244 11.33 9.47 -5.89
N GLY A 245 10.04 9.82 -5.70
CA GLY A 245 9.16 10.21 -6.79
C GLY A 245 9.55 11.52 -7.46
N ILE A 246 9.92 12.54 -6.67
CA ILE A 246 10.41 13.83 -7.17
C ILE A 246 11.66 13.62 -8.02
N LEU A 247 12.64 12.85 -7.52
CA LEU A 247 13.87 12.55 -8.25
C LEU A 247 13.57 11.75 -9.54
N ALA A 248 12.74 10.71 -9.45
CA ALA A 248 12.33 9.92 -10.62
C ALA A 248 11.57 10.74 -11.66
N SER A 249 10.83 11.79 -11.25
CA SER A 249 10.08 12.64 -12.17
C SER A 249 10.94 13.42 -13.15
N GLN A 250 12.23 13.62 -12.84
CA GLN A 250 13.19 14.36 -13.65
C GLN A 250 13.75 13.52 -14.82
N VAL A 251 13.57 12.20 -14.78
CA VAL A 251 14.09 11.28 -15.79
C VAL A 251 12.92 10.67 -16.57
N PRO A 252 12.88 10.76 -17.92
CA PRO A 252 11.88 10.08 -18.73
C PRO A 252 11.89 8.56 -18.49
N GLY A 253 10.75 7.97 -18.15
CA GLY A 253 10.63 6.55 -17.79
C GLY A 253 11.03 6.24 -16.35
N GLY A 254 11.62 7.20 -15.62
CA GLY A 254 12.18 6.99 -14.29
C GLY A 254 11.15 6.50 -13.27
N ARG A 255 9.90 6.99 -13.35
CA ARG A 255 8.83 6.56 -12.44
C ARG A 255 8.42 5.12 -12.74
N ALA A 256 8.26 4.76 -14.01
CA ALA A 256 7.95 3.41 -14.44
C ALA A 256 9.07 2.40 -14.08
N TRP A 257 10.32 2.71 -14.40
CA TRP A 257 11.47 1.85 -14.07
C TRP A 257 11.57 1.59 -12.57
N THR A 258 11.39 2.63 -11.74
CA THR A 258 11.43 2.51 -10.28
C THR A 258 10.34 1.57 -9.75
N GLU A 259 9.11 1.69 -10.26
CA GLU A 259 7.99 0.84 -9.86
C GLU A 259 8.18 -0.62 -10.31
N VAL A 260 8.70 -0.85 -11.53
CA VAL A 260 8.99 -2.20 -12.04
C VAL A 260 10.12 -2.86 -11.23
N ALA A 261 11.24 -2.16 -11.01
CA ALA A 261 12.33 -2.65 -10.17
C ALA A 261 11.86 -2.91 -8.74
N ALA A 262 10.94 -2.09 -8.23
CA ALA A 262 10.41 -2.23 -6.87
C ALA A 262 9.70 -3.57 -6.64
N ARG A 263 9.09 -4.15 -7.67
CA ARG A 263 8.35 -5.42 -7.56
C ARG A 263 9.24 -6.59 -7.19
N LEU A 264 10.43 -6.67 -7.77
CA LEU A 264 11.32 -7.80 -7.54
C LEU A 264 11.93 -7.79 -6.14
N TYR A 265 12.31 -6.64 -5.59
CA TYR A 265 12.83 -6.57 -4.22
C TYR A 265 11.73 -6.78 -3.17
N GLN A 266 10.47 -6.44 -3.47
CA GLN A 266 9.34 -6.66 -2.56
C GLN A 266 9.02 -8.15 -2.34
N LEU A 267 9.45 -9.04 -3.25
CA LEU A 267 9.22 -10.49 -3.13
C LEU A 267 9.95 -11.08 -1.92
N PRO A 268 11.29 -10.97 -1.77
CA PRO A 268 12.01 -11.39 -0.56
C PRO A 268 11.46 -10.71 0.70
N LEU A 269 11.21 -9.40 0.65
CA LEU A 269 10.71 -8.64 1.79
C LEU A 269 9.34 -9.17 2.28
N GLY A 270 8.43 -9.40 1.35
CA GLY A 270 7.08 -9.85 1.66
C GLY A 270 7.00 -11.32 2.07
N LEU A 271 7.87 -12.18 1.54
CA LEU A 271 7.88 -13.61 1.86
C LEU A 271 8.62 -13.90 3.17
N ILE A 272 9.85 -13.36 3.29
CA ILE A 272 10.75 -13.68 4.41
C ILE A 272 10.49 -12.73 5.58
N GLY A 273 10.52 -11.42 5.32
CA GLY A 273 10.41 -10.41 6.37
C GLY A 273 9.11 -10.52 7.15
N VAL A 274 7.97 -10.67 6.47
CA VAL A 274 6.67 -10.83 7.12
C VAL A 274 6.57 -12.16 7.88
N ALA A 275 6.97 -13.27 7.27
CA ALA A 275 6.86 -14.60 7.89
C ALA A 275 7.71 -14.69 9.16
N VAL A 276 8.97 -14.24 9.09
CA VAL A 276 9.87 -14.24 10.25
C VAL A 276 9.36 -13.31 11.34
N SER A 277 8.89 -12.10 10.99
CA SER A 277 8.36 -11.15 11.98
C SER A 277 7.15 -11.70 12.74
N VAL A 278 6.25 -12.39 12.04
CA VAL A 278 5.06 -13.01 12.64
C VAL A 278 5.44 -14.20 13.52
N ALA A 279 6.41 -15.01 13.09
CA ALA A 279 6.89 -16.16 13.86
C ALA A 279 7.69 -15.74 15.11
N LEU A 280 8.42 -14.63 15.04
CA LEU A 280 9.26 -14.13 16.13
C LEU A 280 8.44 -13.49 17.27
N LEU A 281 7.34 -12.80 16.94
CA LEU A 281 6.61 -11.97 17.89
C LEU A 281 6.10 -12.71 19.14
N PRO A 282 5.50 -13.93 19.07
CA PRO A 282 5.02 -14.64 20.24
C PRO A 282 6.15 -15.03 21.20
N ARG A 283 7.21 -15.65 20.67
CA ARG A 283 8.37 -16.08 21.48
C ARG A 283 9.04 -14.89 22.15
N LEU A 284 9.24 -13.80 21.40
CA LEU A 284 9.88 -12.60 21.92
C LEU A 284 9.03 -11.92 23.00
N SER A 285 7.70 -11.88 22.82
CA SER A 285 6.77 -11.33 23.82
C SER A 285 6.77 -12.15 25.11
N SER A 286 6.77 -13.48 25.00
CA SER A 286 6.86 -14.38 26.15
C SER A 286 8.18 -14.25 26.90
N ALA A 287 9.31 -14.22 26.19
CA ALA A 287 10.64 -14.04 26.80
C ALA A 287 10.78 -12.70 27.53
N ILE A 288 10.29 -11.60 26.93
CA ILE A 288 10.31 -10.27 27.55
C ILE A 288 9.42 -10.21 28.80
N GLN A 289 8.22 -10.80 28.75
CA GLN A 289 7.33 -10.86 29.92
C GLN A 289 7.92 -11.70 31.06
N ALA A 290 8.60 -12.80 30.72
CA ALA A 290 9.33 -13.63 31.67
C ALA A 290 10.63 -12.99 32.18
N LYS A 291 11.03 -11.82 31.64
CA LYS A 291 12.34 -11.18 31.86
C LYS A 291 13.53 -12.09 31.51
N ASP A 292 13.32 -13.04 30.61
CA ASP A 292 14.36 -13.92 30.10
C ASP A 292 15.11 -13.22 28.96
N HIS A 293 16.16 -12.49 29.33
CA HIS A 293 16.99 -11.76 28.39
C HIS A 293 17.79 -12.70 27.45
N ALA A 294 18.12 -13.92 27.90
CA ALA A 294 18.89 -14.86 27.11
C ALA A 294 18.04 -15.45 25.98
N ASP A 295 16.80 -15.87 26.27
CA ASP A 295 15.91 -16.36 25.21
C ASP A 295 15.50 -15.24 24.25
N ALA A 296 15.26 -14.02 24.75
CA ALA A 296 14.96 -12.87 23.89
C ALA A 296 16.12 -12.56 22.91
N GLN A 297 17.37 -12.64 23.37
CA GLN A 297 18.55 -12.47 22.53
C GLN A 297 18.67 -13.63 21.52
N ALA A 298 18.58 -14.88 21.99
CA ALA A 298 18.67 -16.05 21.13
C ALA A 298 17.59 -16.07 20.03
N ALA A 299 16.36 -15.66 20.36
CA ALA A 299 15.26 -15.53 19.41
C ALA A 299 15.57 -14.47 18.33
N THR A 300 16.16 -13.34 18.74
CA THR A 300 16.55 -12.26 17.82
C THR A 300 17.70 -12.70 16.91
N ASP A 301 18.74 -13.33 17.47
CA ASP A 301 19.89 -13.83 16.72
C ASP A 301 19.47 -14.87 15.68
N GLN A 302 18.62 -15.83 16.07
CA GLN A 302 18.06 -16.83 15.15
C GLN A 302 17.25 -16.17 14.02
N ALA A 303 16.44 -15.16 14.34
CA ALA A 303 15.66 -14.44 13.34
C ALA A 303 16.56 -13.66 12.35
N ILE A 304 17.62 -13.02 12.84
CA ILE A 304 18.62 -12.33 12.01
C ILE A 304 19.34 -13.34 11.11
N ILE A 305 19.87 -14.42 11.67
CA ILE A 305 20.61 -15.45 10.93
C ILE A 305 19.73 -16.06 9.84
N PHE A 306 18.50 -16.47 10.18
CA PHE A 306 17.58 -17.07 9.23
C PHE A 306 17.17 -16.09 8.13
N SER A 307 16.92 -14.83 8.49
CA SER A 307 16.58 -13.79 7.52
C SER A 307 17.73 -13.52 6.56
N LEU A 308 18.96 -13.39 7.06
CA LEU A 308 20.15 -13.19 6.24
C LEU A 308 20.46 -14.41 5.36
N ALA A 309 20.33 -15.62 5.89
CA ALA A 309 20.54 -16.86 5.13
C ALA A 309 19.63 -16.96 3.90
N LEU A 310 18.42 -16.39 3.96
CA LEU A 310 17.49 -16.37 2.83
C LEU A 310 17.62 -15.11 1.96
N THR A 311 17.93 -13.96 2.56
CA THR A 311 17.92 -12.67 1.85
C THR A 311 19.24 -12.32 1.22
N ALA A 312 20.38 -12.76 1.76
CA ALA A 312 21.68 -12.54 1.15
C ALA A 312 21.81 -13.26 -0.20
N PRO A 313 21.42 -14.54 -0.36
CA PRO A 313 21.39 -15.19 -1.69
C PRO A 313 20.40 -14.53 -2.64
N ALA A 314 19.22 -14.10 -2.14
CA ALA A 314 18.24 -13.42 -2.97
C ALA A 314 18.75 -12.05 -3.46
N GLY A 315 19.35 -11.25 -2.57
CA GLY A 315 19.98 -9.98 -2.92
C GLY A 315 21.15 -10.16 -3.89
N ALA A 316 21.98 -11.18 -3.67
CA ALA A 316 23.06 -11.54 -4.60
C ALA A 316 22.52 -11.94 -5.98
N ALA A 317 21.43 -12.71 -6.06
CA ALA A 317 20.81 -13.07 -7.34
C ALA A 317 20.26 -11.84 -8.08
N LEU A 318 19.58 -10.93 -7.36
CA LEU A 318 19.08 -9.67 -7.93
C LEU A 318 20.24 -8.77 -8.41
N ALA A 319 21.38 -8.78 -7.71
CA ALA A 319 22.56 -8.01 -8.07
C ALA A 319 23.40 -8.65 -9.19
N ALA A 320 23.44 -9.98 -9.30
CA ALA A 320 24.27 -10.69 -10.25
C ALA A 320 23.69 -10.68 -11.68
N MET A 321 22.36 -10.74 -11.80
CA MET A 321 21.69 -10.85 -13.10
C MET A 321 20.47 -9.91 -13.26
N PRO A 322 20.58 -8.62 -12.89
CA PRO A 322 19.42 -7.73 -12.85
C PRO A 322 18.77 -7.53 -14.22
N PHE A 323 19.58 -7.32 -15.27
CA PHE A 323 19.07 -7.15 -16.63
C PHE A 323 18.33 -8.39 -17.12
N PHE A 324 18.91 -9.58 -16.94
CA PHE A 324 18.28 -10.84 -17.36
C PHE A 324 16.91 -11.06 -16.71
N LEU A 325 16.80 -10.74 -15.41
CA LEU A 325 15.53 -10.84 -14.68
C LEU A 325 14.48 -9.86 -15.20
N ILE A 326 14.86 -8.60 -15.43
CA ILE A 326 13.91 -7.62 -15.95
C ILE A 326 13.54 -7.94 -17.39
N ASP A 327 14.51 -8.26 -18.24
CA ASP A 327 14.29 -8.50 -19.65
C ASP A 327 13.38 -9.72 -19.88
N GLY A 328 13.70 -10.85 -19.23
CA GLY A 328 12.91 -12.07 -19.35
C GLY A 328 11.49 -11.94 -18.79
N LEU A 329 11.27 -11.08 -17.79
CA LEU A 329 9.96 -10.90 -17.17
C LEU A 329 9.14 -9.80 -17.85
N PHE A 330 9.71 -8.64 -18.15
CA PHE A 330 8.96 -7.43 -18.46
C PHE A 330 9.11 -6.93 -19.91
N THR A 331 10.16 -7.30 -20.65
CA THR A 331 10.37 -6.80 -22.03
C THR A 331 9.36 -7.37 -23.01
N ARG A 332 8.28 -6.63 -23.23
CA ARG A 332 7.18 -6.96 -24.14
C ARG A 332 6.44 -5.69 -24.55
N GLY A 333 5.88 -5.67 -25.76
CA GLY A 333 5.02 -4.58 -26.22
C GLY A 333 5.74 -3.23 -26.21
N ALA A 334 5.18 -2.26 -25.49
CA ALA A 334 5.72 -0.90 -25.38
C ALA A 334 6.89 -0.77 -24.39
N PHE A 335 7.22 -1.83 -23.63
CA PHE A 335 8.38 -1.85 -22.74
C PHE A 335 9.58 -2.46 -23.49
N THR A 336 10.60 -1.64 -23.70
CA THR A 336 11.72 -1.94 -24.58
C THR A 336 12.88 -2.61 -23.85
N VAL A 337 13.83 -3.18 -24.61
CA VAL A 337 15.08 -3.71 -24.04
C VAL A 337 15.89 -2.62 -23.33
N GLU A 338 15.81 -1.38 -23.81
CA GLU A 338 16.47 -0.25 -23.14
C GLU A 338 15.81 0.06 -21.80
N ASP A 339 14.48 -0.03 -21.71
CA ASP A 339 13.78 0.08 -20.44
C ASP A 339 14.20 -1.01 -19.45
N ALA A 340 14.41 -2.23 -19.95
CA ALA A 340 14.93 -3.33 -19.14
C ALA A 340 16.37 -3.09 -18.64
N ARG A 341 17.22 -2.47 -19.47
CA ARG A 341 18.58 -2.08 -19.09
C ARG A 341 18.58 -1.05 -17.96
N GLN A 342 17.80 0.03 -18.11
CA GLN A 342 17.71 1.10 -17.11
C GLN A 342 17.08 0.61 -15.81
N THR A 343 15.98 -0.16 -15.91
CA THR A 343 15.35 -0.80 -14.76
C THR A 343 16.29 -1.79 -14.06
N GLY A 344 17.12 -2.51 -14.82
CA GLY A 344 18.15 -3.40 -14.29
C GLY A 344 19.20 -2.68 -13.46
N GLN A 345 19.60 -1.46 -13.83
CA GLN A 345 20.51 -0.64 -13.02
C GLN A 345 19.89 -0.25 -11.68
N ILE A 346 18.60 0.07 -11.65
CA ILE A 346 17.87 0.34 -10.40
C ILE A 346 17.77 -0.95 -9.56
N LEU A 347 17.46 -2.08 -10.18
CA LEU A 347 17.35 -3.37 -9.51
C LEU A 347 18.68 -3.80 -8.87
N LEU A 348 19.81 -3.52 -9.52
CA LEU A 348 21.14 -3.75 -8.95
C LEU A 348 21.27 -3.03 -7.61
N GLN A 349 20.92 -1.75 -7.53
CA GLN A 349 20.98 -0.97 -6.29
C GLN A 349 20.03 -1.51 -5.23
N TYR A 350 18.81 -1.92 -5.62
CA TYR A 350 17.88 -2.57 -4.70
C TYR A 350 18.36 -3.93 -4.20
N GLY A 351 19.08 -4.71 -5.02
CA GLY A 351 19.60 -6.03 -4.67
C GLY A 351 20.49 -6.00 -3.43
N TRP A 352 21.37 -5.00 -3.32
CA TRP A 352 22.27 -4.81 -2.18
C TRP A 352 21.51 -4.35 -0.93
N GLY A 353 20.40 -3.63 -1.10
CA GLY A 353 19.52 -3.19 -0.02
C GLY A 353 18.58 -4.27 0.53
N VAL A 354 18.35 -5.38 -0.19
CA VAL A 354 17.38 -6.41 0.23
C VAL A 354 17.62 -6.96 1.64
N PRO A 355 18.85 -7.37 2.02
CA PRO A 355 19.10 -7.86 3.37
C PRO A 355 18.74 -6.82 4.44
N ALA A 356 19.13 -5.55 4.22
CA ALA A 356 18.84 -4.46 5.14
C ALA A 356 17.32 -4.19 5.26
N PHE A 357 16.59 -4.17 4.14
CA PHE A 357 15.13 -4.00 4.15
C PHE A 357 14.42 -5.12 4.91
N VAL A 358 14.87 -6.36 4.80
CA VAL A 358 14.26 -7.47 5.55
C VAL A 358 14.61 -7.37 7.04
N LEU A 359 15.85 -7.05 7.38
CA LEU A 359 16.28 -6.88 8.77
C LEU A 359 15.49 -5.78 9.49
N THR A 360 15.27 -4.63 8.85
CA THR A 360 14.43 -3.57 9.45
C THR A 360 13.04 -4.07 9.81
N ARG A 361 12.45 -4.96 9.00
CA ARG A 361 11.14 -5.55 9.30
C ARG A 361 11.19 -6.57 10.44
N VAL A 362 12.25 -7.39 10.49
CA VAL A 362 12.47 -8.43 11.50
C VAL A 362 12.79 -7.85 12.88
N LEU A 363 13.46 -6.70 12.93
CA LEU A 363 13.83 -6.03 14.17
C LEU A 363 12.68 -5.22 14.80
N GLN A 364 11.67 -4.81 14.02
CA GLN A 364 10.53 -4.05 14.52
C GLN A 364 9.76 -4.73 15.66
N PRO A 365 9.41 -6.04 15.58
CA PRO A 365 8.81 -6.78 16.69
C PRO A 365 9.54 -6.66 18.04
N ALA A 366 10.87 -6.53 18.04
CA ALA A 366 11.65 -6.42 19.27
C ALA A 366 11.37 -5.13 20.05
N PHE A 367 11.11 -4.03 19.34
CA PHE A 367 10.71 -2.77 19.95
C PHE A 367 9.25 -2.82 20.42
N PHE A 368 8.36 -3.38 19.60
CA PHE A 368 6.93 -3.48 19.95
C PHE A 368 6.68 -4.40 21.15
N ALA A 369 7.39 -5.52 21.27
CA ALA A 369 7.29 -6.41 22.43
C ALA A 369 7.76 -5.75 23.74
N ARG A 370 8.59 -4.69 23.66
CA ARG A 370 9.02 -3.86 24.79
C ARG A 370 8.15 -2.62 25.00
N ALA A 371 7.04 -2.49 24.27
CA ALA A 371 6.17 -1.32 24.25
C ALA A 371 6.86 0.00 23.82
N ASP A 372 8.02 -0.07 23.16
CA ASP A 372 8.72 1.09 22.62
C ASP A 372 8.30 1.34 21.16
N THR A 373 7.25 2.14 20.99
CA THR A 373 6.79 2.56 19.66
C THR A 373 7.53 3.79 19.12
N ARG A 374 8.36 4.45 19.95
CA ARG A 374 9.05 5.70 19.60
C ARG A 374 10.39 5.45 18.93
N ALA A 375 11.12 4.42 19.33
CA ALA A 375 12.42 4.10 18.73
C ALA A 375 12.33 3.77 17.22
N PRO A 376 11.41 2.90 16.74
CA PRO A 376 11.27 2.65 15.30
C PRO A 376 10.95 3.92 14.49
N MET A 377 10.13 4.83 15.06
CA MET A 377 9.82 6.12 14.43
C MET A 377 11.07 7.01 14.34
N ARG A 378 11.86 7.12 15.41
CA ARG A 378 13.11 7.90 15.43
C ARG A 378 14.12 7.38 14.39
N PHE A 379 14.34 6.07 14.34
CA PHE A 379 15.23 5.47 13.34
C PHE A 379 14.71 5.68 11.91
N GLY A 380 13.39 5.63 11.72
CA GLY A 380 12.76 5.97 10.43
C GLY A 380 13.06 7.41 10.01
N ILE A 381 12.91 8.38 10.91
CA ILE A 381 13.22 9.79 10.64
C ILE A 381 14.71 9.99 10.35
N ILE A 382 15.60 9.39 11.16
CA ILE A 382 17.05 9.46 10.93
C ILE A 382 17.39 8.90 9.55
N SER A 383 16.80 7.76 9.16
CA SER A 383 17.00 7.17 7.84
C SER A 383 16.52 8.09 6.71
N VAL A 384 15.43 8.85 6.90
CA VAL A 384 14.94 9.84 5.91
C VAL A 384 15.90 11.02 5.79
N VAL A 385 16.51 11.45 6.90
CA VAL A 385 17.44 12.60 6.91
C VAL A 385 18.80 12.26 6.31
N VAL A 386 19.25 11.01 6.47
CA VAL A 386 20.54 10.53 5.93
C VAL A 386 20.46 10.21 4.43
N ASN A 387 19.28 9.81 3.95
CA ASN A 387 18.97 9.50 2.54
C ASN A 387 18.81 10.78 1.73
#